data_AF-A0A522DZV9-F1
#
_entry.id   AF-A0A522DZV9-F1
#
_cell.length_a   1.000
_cell.length_b   1.000
_cell.length_c   1.000
_cell.angle_alpha   90.00
_cell.angle_beta   90.00
_cell.angle_gamma   90.00
#
_symmetry.space_group_name_H-M   'P 1'
#
loop_
_entity.id
_entity.type
_entity.pdbx_description
1 polymer ?
#
loop_
_entity_poly.entity_id
_entity_poly.type
_entity_poly.pdbx_seq_one_letter_code
_entity_poly.pdbx_strand_id
1 'polypeptide(L)' 'MFVNHFADLKDPRIERKKLHSLMDILVLTVCAVTSGAEGWLGLADFGKEKLE' A
#
# COMPACT_ATOMS: atom_id res chain seq x y z
N MET A 1 -8.09 -10.39 -9.39
CA MET A 1 -8.59 -10.86 -8.08
C MET A 1 -8.42 -9.80 -7.01
N PHE A 2 -7.19 -9.35 -6.69
CA PHE A 2 -6.96 -8.28 -5.69
C PHE A 2 -7.64 -6.96 -6.05
N VAL A 3 -7.35 -6.39 -7.22
CA VAL A 3 -7.93 -5.10 -7.63
C VAL A 3 -9.45 -5.14 -7.67
N ASN A 4 -10.02 -6.20 -8.24
CA ASN A 4 -11.47 -6.40 -8.29
C ASN A 4 -12.10 -6.56 -6.90
N HIS A 5 -11.38 -7.16 -5.94
CA HIS A 5 -11.87 -7.32 -4.57
C HIS A 5 -12.02 -5.97 -3.85
N PHE A 6 -11.14 -5.01 -4.17
CA PHE A 6 -11.17 -3.66 -3.60
C PHE A 6 -11.78 -2.61 -4.54
N ALA A 7 -12.42 -3.01 -5.64
CA ALA A 7 -12.93 -2.08 -6.66
C ALA A 7 -13.97 -1.08 -6.10
N ASP A 8 -14.79 -1.53 -5.14
CA ASP A 8 -15.82 -0.71 -4.51
C ASP A 8 -15.31 0.11 -3.30
N LEU A 9 -14.03 -0.05 -2.92
CA LEU A 9 -13.44 0.68 -1.81
C LEU A 9 -13.19 2.14 -2.20
N LYS A 10 -14.04 3.03 -1.69
CA LYS A 10 -13.84 4.48 -1.83
C LYS A 10 -12.62 4.92 -1.05
N ASP A 11 -11.80 5.76 -1.68
CA ASP A 11 -10.63 6.34 -1.04
C ASP A 11 -11.02 7.35 0.05
N PRO A 12 -10.81 7.03 1.34
CA PRO A 12 -11.24 7.88 2.45
C PRO A 12 -10.30 9.07 2.68
N ARG A 13 -9.17 9.13 1.97
CA ARG A 13 -8.16 10.18 2.13
C ARG A 13 -8.66 11.47 1.51
N ILE A 14 -8.26 12.59 2.10
CA ILE A 14 -8.50 13.91 1.50
C ILE A 14 -7.67 14.08 0.23
N GLU A 15 -8.20 14.75 -0.80
CA GLU A 15 -7.54 14.88 -2.12
C GLU A 15 -6.08 15.38 -2.02
N ARG A 16 -5.83 16.40 -1.20
CA ARG A 16 -4.46 16.94 -1.00
C ARG A 16 -3.46 15.97 -0.34
N LYS A 17 -3.90 14.78 0.10
CA LYS A 17 -3.06 13.72 0.69
C LYS A 17 -2.98 12.46 -0.17
N LYS A 18 -3.37 12.52 -1.45
CA LYS A 18 -3.34 11.38 -2.39
C LYS A 18 -2.12 11.41 -3.30
N LEU A 19 -0.91 11.48 -2.73
CA LEU A 19 0.34 11.42 -3.52
C LEU A 19 0.49 10.07 -4.25
N HIS A 20 -0.02 8.99 -3.64
CA HIS A 20 0.01 7.64 -4.21
C HIS A 20 -1.40 7.07 -4.33
N SER A 21 -1.60 6.22 -5.33
CA SER A 21 -2.82 5.43 -5.52
C SER A 21 -3.14 4.61 -4.26
N LEU A 22 -4.42 4.55 -3.88
CA LEU A 22 -4.84 3.71 -2.76
C LEU A 22 -4.52 2.23 -3.04
N MET A 23 -4.68 1.81 -4.29
CA MET A 23 -4.44 0.42 -4.69
C MET A 23 -2.97 0.04 -4.54
N ASP A 24 -2.05 0.94 -4.91
CA ASP A 24 -0.61 0.70 -4.77
C ASP A 24 -0.23 0.57 -3.30
N ILE A 25 -0.78 1.43 -2.44
CA ILE A 25 -0.57 1.35 -0.99
C ILE A 25 -1.08 0.03 -0.42
N LEU A 26 -2.27 -0.42 -0.83
CA LEU A 26 -2.85 -1.68 -0.34
C LEU A 26 -2.03 -2.88 -0.78
N VAL A 27 -1.62 -2.93 -2.06
CA VAL A 27 -0.77 -4.01 -2.58
C VAL A 27 0.57 -4.01 -1.84
N LEU A 28 1.23 -2.85 -1.72
CA LEU A 28 2.50 -2.73 -1.01
C LEU A 28 2.38 -3.20 0.45
N THR A 29 1.32 -2.79 1.14
CA THR A 29 1.07 -3.16 2.54
C THR A 29 0.92 -4.67 2.70
N VAL A 30 0.12 -5.33 1.84
CA VAL A 30 -0.07 -6.79 1.91
C VAL A 30 1.24 -7.52 1.60
N CYS A 31 1.97 -7.11 0.56
CA CYS A 31 3.26 -7.70 0.23
C CYS A 31 4.28 -7.55 1.37
N ALA A 32 4.38 -6.36 1.97
CA ALA A 32 5.31 -6.08 3.05
C ALA A 32 4.97 -6.90 4.30
N VAL A 33 3.71 -6.87 4.75
CA VAL A 33 3.27 -7.61 5.95
C VAL A 33 3.44 -9.12 5.78
N THR A 34 3.06 -9.67 4.62
CA THR A 34 3.25 -11.10 4.35
C THR A 34 4.72 -11.51 4.23
N SER A 35 5.61 -10.54 3.94
CA SER A 35 7.06 -10.73 3.92
C SER A 35 7.72 -10.50 5.30
N GLY A 36 6.94 -10.25 6.35
CA GLY A 36 7.43 -10.07 7.71
C GLY A 36 7.78 -8.63 8.10
N ALA A 37 7.40 -7.63 7.29
CA ALA A 37 7.58 -6.23 7.66
C ALA A 37 6.60 -5.84 8.78
N GLU A 38 7.11 -5.20 9.83
CA GLU A 38 6.32 -4.75 10.97
C GLU A 38 6.22 -3.23 11.04
N GLY A 39 5.01 -2.74 11.30
CA GLY A 39 4.73 -1.32 11.45
C GLY A 39 4.96 -0.48 10.19
N TRP A 40 4.77 0.83 10.32
CA TRP A 40 4.85 1.76 9.18
C TRP A 40 6.28 1.96 8.66
N LEU A 41 7.27 1.89 9.54
CA LEU A 41 8.67 2.03 9.15
C LEU A 41 9.12 0.83 8.30
N GLY A 42 8.82 -0.40 8.74
CA GLY A 42 9.14 -1.61 7.98
C GLY A 42 8.47 -1.65 6.61
N LEU A 43 7.22 -1.17 6.50
CA LEU A 43 6.55 -1.01 5.20
C LEU A 43 7.27 -0.01 4.28
N ALA A 44 7.67 1.14 4.83
CA ALA A 44 8.37 2.17 4.06
C ALA A 44 9.73 1.67 3.58
N ASP A 45 10.45 0.93 4.42
CA ASP A 45 11.75 0.37 4.07
C ASP A 45 11.60 -0.76 3.04
N PHE A 46 10.63 -1.68 3.22
CA PHE A 46 10.30 -2.69 2.20
C PHE A 46 9.99 -2.06 0.84
N GLY A 47 9.23 -0.96 0.82
CA GLY A 47 8.92 -0.24 -0.41
C GLY A 47 10.16 0.35 -1.08
N LYS A 48 11.09 0.91 -0.32
CA LYS A 48 12.34 1.48 -0.85
C LYS A 48 13.27 0.39 -1.39
N GLU A 49 13.44 -0.70 -0.65
CA GLU A 49 14.32 -1.82 -1.05
C GLU A 49 13.89 -2.51 -2.35
N LYS A 50 12.62 -2.41 -2.74
CA LYS A 50 12.07 -3.00 -3.98
C LYS A 50 11.91 -2.00 -5.13
N LEU A 51 12.33 -0.76 -4.93
CA LEU A 51 12.38 0.30 -5.94
C LEU A 51 13.75 0.37 -6.64
N GLU A 52 14.79 -0.20 -6.01
CA GLU A 52 16.13 -0.43 -6.55
C GLU A 52 16.22 -1.79 -7.27
#